data_AF-A0A552X4E3-F1
#
_entry.id   AF-A0A552X4E3-F1
#
_cell.length_a   1.000
_cell.length_b   1.000
_cell.length_c   1.000
_cell.angle_alpha   90.00
_cell.angle_beta   90.00
_cell.angle_gamma   90.00
#
_symmetry.space_group_name_H-M   'P 1'
#
loop_
_entity.id
_entity.type
_entity.pdbx_description
1 polymer ?
#
loop_
_entity_poly.entity_id
_entity_poly.type
_entity_poly.pdbx_seq_one_letter_code
_entity_poly.pdbx_strand_id
1 'polypeptide(L)'
;MLKVPSRVGMWLLAVALSVLLVSCSLSRDDLRTIAERTQAKEYARIILDEQLEPYGGTEAFKNIGTVREVLEILAIVIEDIWGKDEQEVPSEKRYVKYSNAYQARAIVDFERGYLQVETIAQDDPIELLREALVVALLTPRNLTLEDIFSDDDPVLGDEPFLYPQVLDQDNEAIRYEWRARRFADYLITHSLRSRNSDGRRIHFVRTDLVDNHLHLRQLQFSDSVLRYSREYNIAPSLVYAVIEIESAFNPYAVSHANALGLMQVVPATAGRDVFERVKGIDGEPTRQQLFVADFNVDIGTGYLYLLDQVYLNRIRNPQSRQWAKISAYNGGAGNVFRTFGSSSEQALNEINRLTSEQVYQRLVQQHPFAETRNYLQKVRGVLPKYSQ
;
A
#
# COMPACT_ATOMS: atom_id res chain seq x y z
N MET A 1 4.60 61.95 9.31
CA MET A 1 5.26 61.51 8.06
C MET A 1 5.55 60.03 8.18
N LEU A 2 4.61 59.20 7.73
CA LEU A 2 4.75 57.74 7.62
C LEU A 2 5.05 57.42 6.15
N LYS A 3 6.10 56.65 5.87
CA LYS A 3 6.36 56.05 4.56
C LYS A 3 6.37 54.53 4.73
N VAL A 4 5.34 53.91 4.17
CA VAL A 4 5.19 52.47 3.97
C VAL A 4 5.97 52.09 2.71
N PRO A 5 6.85 51.07 2.70
CA PRO A 5 7.37 50.49 1.46
C PRO A 5 6.41 49.43 0.90
N SER A 6 6.37 49.37 -0.42
CA SER A 6 5.33 48.85 -1.31
C SER A 6 5.29 47.33 -1.51
N ARG A 7 4.06 46.77 -1.55
CA ARG A 7 3.68 45.40 -1.92
C ARG A 7 3.84 45.10 -3.43
N VAL A 8 5.07 45.06 -3.96
CA VAL A 8 5.31 44.72 -5.39
C VAL A 8 6.19 43.47 -5.60
N GLY A 9 6.73 42.85 -4.55
CA GLY A 9 7.59 41.67 -4.67
C GLY A 9 6.90 40.31 -4.76
N MET A 10 5.58 40.21 -4.54
CA MET A 10 4.90 38.92 -4.31
C MET A 10 4.07 38.40 -5.50
N TRP A 11 4.07 39.11 -6.63
CA TRP A 11 3.28 38.73 -7.82
C TRP A 11 4.12 38.17 -8.98
N LEU A 12 5.45 38.17 -8.88
CA LEU A 12 6.32 37.61 -9.92
C LEU A 12 6.57 36.10 -9.77
N LEU A 13 6.27 35.49 -8.62
CA LEU A 13 6.29 34.02 -8.48
C LEU A 13 4.98 33.35 -8.95
N ALA A 14 3.86 34.07 -8.95
CA ALA A 14 2.56 33.51 -9.32
C ALA A 14 2.34 33.34 -10.84
N VAL A 15 3.21 33.92 -11.68
CA VAL A 15 3.08 33.88 -13.15
C VAL A 15 3.88 32.73 -13.78
N ALA A 16 4.81 32.10 -13.05
CA ALA A 16 5.45 30.87 -13.51
C ALA A 16 4.55 29.63 -13.35
N LEU A 17 3.47 29.74 -12.57
CA LEU A 17 2.61 28.63 -12.16
C LEU A 17 1.58 28.18 -13.22
N SER A 18 1.51 28.84 -14.38
CA SER A 18 0.50 28.55 -15.41
C SER A 18 1.01 27.88 -16.68
N VAL A 19 2.28 27.44 -16.74
CA VAL A 19 2.89 26.94 -18.00
C VAL A 19 3.19 25.43 -18.02
N LEU A 20 2.96 24.67 -16.93
CA LEU A 20 3.22 23.21 -16.92
C LEU A 20 1.99 22.32 -16.77
N LEU A 21 0.77 22.86 -16.95
CA LEU A 21 -0.42 22.04 -17.19
C LEU A 21 -0.55 21.68 -18.69
N VAL A 22 0.51 21.09 -19.24
CA VAL A 22 0.44 20.37 -20.52
C VAL A 22 0.72 18.92 -20.22
N SER A 23 -0.23 18.08 -20.58
CA SER A 23 -0.27 16.62 -20.50
C SER A 23 0.95 15.95 -21.16
N CYS A 24 2.09 15.98 -20.49
CA CYS A 24 3.27 15.19 -20.82
C CYS A 24 3.61 14.32 -19.61
N SER A 25 3.60 13.01 -19.79
CA SER A 25 4.15 12.06 -18.83
C SER A 25 5.64 12.38 -18.66
N LEU A 26 6.02 12.93 -17.52
CA LEU A 26 7.42 13.20 -17.18
C LEU A 26 8.16 11.87 -17.01
N SER A 27 9.31 11.73 -17.66
CA SER A 27 10.17 10.55 -17.45
C SER A 27 10.91 10.65 -16.11
N ARG A 28 11.42 9.51 -15.62
CA ARG A 28 12.24 9.47 -14.39
C ARG A 28 13.48 10.36 -14.49
N ASP A 29 14.03 10.50 -15.70
CA ASP A 29 15.16 11.37 -15.97
C ASP A 29 14.73 12.84 -16.04
N ASP A 30 13.51 13.14 -16.48
CA ASP A 30 12.94 14.50 -16.41
C ASP A 30 12.67 14.92 -14.96
N LEU A 31 12.11 14.03 -14.14
CA LEU A 31 11.89 14.26 -12.70
C LEU A 31 13.21 14.46 -11.96
N ARG A 32 14.23 13.64 -12.25
CA ARG A 32 15.59 13.84 -11.72
C ARG A 32 16.23 15.13 -12.23
N THR A 33 16.06 15.46 -13.49
CA THR A 33 16.60 16.70 -14.07
C THR A 33 15.92 17.95 -13.46
N ILE A 34 14.62 17.88 -13.19
CA ILE A 34 13.87 18.93 -12.48
C ILE A 34 14.34 19.00 -11.02
N ALA A 35 14.56 17.85 -10.38
CA ALA A 35 15.11 17.73 -9.02
C ALA A 35 16.54 18.31 -8.90
N GLU A 36 17.35 18.18 -9.95
CA GLU A 36 18.76 18.58 -9.96
C GLU A 36 19.00 20.03 -10.43
N ARG A 37 18.10 20.62 -11.25
CA ARG A 37 18.33 21.93 -11.90
C ARG A 37 17.82 23.16 -11.15
N THR A 38 17.06 22.99 -10.07
CA THR A 38 16.48 24.09 -9.30
C THR A 38 16.64 23.79 -7.81
N GLN A 39 16.27 24.71 -6.90
CA GLN A 39 16.00 24.38 -5.49
C GLN A 39 14.82 23.39 -5.38
N ALA A 40 14.94 22.23 -5.99
CA ALA A 40 13.86 21.29 -6.18
C ALA A 40 13.58 20.47 -4.94
N LYS A 41 14.48 20.52 -3.95
CA LYS A 41 14.19 20.13 -2.56
C LYS A 41 13.05 20.97 -2.00
N GLU A 42 13.07 22.27 -2.30
CA GLU A 42 12.03 23.21 -1.88
C GLU A 42 10.78 23.03 -2.72
N TYR A 43 10.89 22.76 -4.04
CA TYR A 43 9.73 22.41 -4.85
C TYR A 43 9.14 21.02 -4.57
N ALA A 44 9.91 19.99 -4.23
CA ALA A 44 9.40 18.66 -3.90
C ALA A 44 8.75 18.67 -2.52
N ARG A 45 9.35 19.40 -1.57
CA ARG A 45 8.75 19.70 -0.26
C ARG A 45 7.51 20.56 -0.40
N ILE A 46 7.54 21.63 -1.20
CA ILE A 46 6.35 22.43 -1.54
C ILE A 46 5.35 21.59 -2.31
N ILE A 47 5.71 20.69 -3.22
CA ILE A 47 4.74 19.82 -3.90
C ILE A 47 4.14 18.84 -2.90
N LEU A 48 4.91 18.28 -1.96
CA LEU A 48 4.37 17.43 -0.92
C LEU A 48 3.44 18.26 -0.01
N ASP A 49 3.95 19.35 0.58
CA ASP A 49 3.21 20.28 1.45
C ASP A 49 2.01 20.96 0.75
N GLU A 50 2.09 21.29 -0.55
CA GLU A 50 1.04 21.94 -1.36
C GLU A 50 0.09 20.93 -2.01
N GLN A 51 0.47 19.64 -2.15
CA GLN A 51 -0.48 18.57 -2.46
C GLN A 51 -1.19 18.07 -1.19
N LEU A 52 -0.63 18.33 0.00
CA LEU A 52 -1.15 17.86 1.29
C LEU A 52 -1.92 18.95 2.05
N GLU A 53 -1.47 20.21 2.14
CA GLU A 53 -2.11 21.26 2.97
C GLU A 53 -3.22 22.13 2.32
N PRO A 54 -3.16 22.64 1.07
CA PRO A 54 -4.02 23.76 0.67
C PRO A 54 -5.38 23.38 0.06
N TYR A 55 -5.74 22.10 -0.02
CA TYR A 55 -6.95 21.68 -0.75
C TYR A 55 -7.98 20.98 0.12
N GLY A 56 -8.47 21.70 1.13
CA GLY A 56 -9.66 21.33 1.88
C GLY A 56 -10.80 20.89 0.95
N GLY A 57 -11.09 19.58 0.94
CA GLY A 57 -12.22 19.00 0.25
C GLY A 57 -11.85 17.94 -0.81
N THR A 58 -12.70 16.92 -0.84
CA THR A 58 -12.76 15.70 -1.68
C THR A 58 -12.48 15.81 -3.19
N GLU A 59 -12.18 16.98 -3.75
CA GLU A 59 -11.99 17.18 -5.21
C GLU A 59 -10.52 17.19 -5.68
N ALA A 60 -9.54 17.52 -4.83
CA ALA A 60 -8.16 17.70 -5.27
C ALA A 60 -7.38 16.40 -5.56
N PHE A 61 -7.77 15.29 -4.95
CA PHE A 61 -7.19 13.98 -5.26
C PHE A 61 -7.58 13.41 -6.64
N LYS A 62 -8.48 14.09 -7.37
CA LYS A 62 -8.69 13.78 -8.79
C LYS A 62 -7.48 14.14 -9.66
N ASN A 63 -6.63 15.08 -9.21
CA ASN A 63 -5.52 15.63 -10.01
C ASN A 63 -4.12 15.23 -9.52
N ILE A 64 -4.00 14.48 -8.43
CA ILE A 64 -2.72 13.84 -8.08
C ILE A 64 -2.39 12.85 -9.20
N GLY A 65 -1.11 12.85 -9.60
CA GLY A 65 -0.49 11.83 -10.42
C GLY A 65 -0.79 10.41 -9.96
N THR A 66 -0.35 9.41 -10.71
CA THR A 66 -0.49 8.02 -10.27
C THR A 66 0.14 7.81 -8.86
N VAL A 67 -0.33 6.85 -8.05
CA VAL A 67 0.27 6.62 -6.70
C VAL A 67 1.77 6.34 -6.82
N ARG A 68 2.15 5.70 -7.93
CA ARG A 68 3.53 5.58 -8.36
C ARG A 68 4.30 6.91 -8.39
N GLU A 69 3.74 7.97 -8.99
CA GLU A 69 4.39 9.28 -9.05
C GLU A 69 4.59 9.87 -7.65
N VAL A 70 3.60 9.71 -6.76
CA VAL A 70 3.72 10.13 -5.35
C VAL A 70 4.87 9.40 -4.66
N LEU A 71 4.95 8.07 -4.83
CA LEU A 71 6.03 7.25 -4.27
C LEU A 71 7.41 7.62 -4.87
N GLU A 72 7.47 7.94 -6.16
CA GLU A 72 8.70 8.38 -6.83
C GLU A 72 9.17 9.76 -6.33
N ILE A 73 8.25 10.69 -6.07
CA ILE A 73 8.57 11.99 -5.47
C ILE A 73 9.02 11.83 -4.02
N LEU A 74 8.28 11.06 -3.22
CA LEU A 74 8.62 10.77 -1.84
C LEU A 74 10.01 10.13 -1.74
N ALA A 75 10.32 9.16 -2.61
CA ALA A 75 11.62 8.53 -2.70
C ALA A 75 12.78 9.53 -2.82
N ILE A 76 12.62 10.55 -3.67
CA ILE A 76 13.63 11.61 -3.89
C ILE A 76 13.80 12.46 -2.62
N VAL A 77 12.70 12.82 -1.96
CA VAL A 77 12.74 13.58 -0.70
C VAL A 77 13.46 12.77 0.39
N ILE A 78 13.15 11.48 0.52
CA ILE A 78 13.77 10.60 1.52
C ILE A 78 15.25 10.38 1.22
N GLU A 79 15.64 10.18 -0.04
CA GLU A 79 17.05 10.03 -0.43
C GLU A 79 17.88 11.26 -0.01
N ASP A 80 17.33 12.46 -0.12
CA ASP A 80 18.04 13.68 0.29
C ASP A 80 18.26 13.78 1.81
N ILE A 81 17.23 13.43 2.58
CA ILE A 81 17.24 13.55 4.05
C ILE A 81 18.03 12.38 4.67
N TRP A 82 17.73 11.15 4.25
CA TRP A 82 18.23 9.91 4.87
C TRP A 82 19.47 9.33 4.19
N GLY A 83 19.69 9.64 2.91
CA GLY A 83 20.70 9.01 2.07
C GLY A 83 20.10 7.95 1.14
N LYS A 84 20.84 7.62 0.08
CA LYS A 84 20.38 6.74 -1.02
C LYS A 84 20.18 5.28 -0.58
N ASP A 85 20.93 4.86 0.45
CA ASP A 85 20.89 3.49 0.97
C ASP A 85 19.80 3.32 2.05
N GLU A 86 19.07 4.38 2.39
CA GLU A 86 18.06 4.42 3.46
C GLU A 86 16.67 4.78 2.92
N GLN A 87 16.39 4.51 1.66
CA GLN A 87 15.10 4.77 1.06
C GLN A 87 14.04 3.78 1.58
N GLU A 88 13.09 4.27 2.37
CA GLU A 88 11.90 3.51 2.78
C GLU A 88 10.64 4.26 2.34
N VAL A 89 9.78 3.60 1.58
CA VAL A 89 8.49 4.13 1.15
C VAL A 89 7.40 3.10 1.41
N PRO A 90 6.12 3.52 1.56
CA PRO A 90 5.01 2.58 1.68
C PRO A 90 5.00 1.54 0.55
N SER A 91 4.62 0.31 0.89
CA SER A 91 4.48 -0.78 -0.08
C SER A 91 3.28 -1.66 0.25
N GLU A 92 3.13 -2.76 -0.47
CA GLU A 92 1.97 -3.63 -0.35
C GLU A 92 1.88 -4.23 1.06
N LYS A 93 3.03 -4.58 1.64
CA LYS A 93 3.13 -5.27 2.94
C LYS A 93 3.78 -4.45 4.04
N ARG A 94 4.25 -3.24 3.72
CA ARG A 94 4.91 -2.35 4.67
C ARG A 94 4.17 -1.02 4.73
N TYR A 95 3.75 -0.66 5.93
CA TYR A 95 3.34 0.70 6.24
C TYR A 95 4.58 1.50 6.64
N VAL A 96 4.77 2.67 6.02
CA VAL A 96 5.86 3.59 6.33
C VAL A 96 5.26 4.97 6.51
N LYS A 97 5.34 5.52 7.71
CA LYS A 97 4.86 6.87 8.02
C LYS A 97 6.02 7.73 8.47
N TYR A 98 6.22 8.83 7.77
CA TYR A 98 7.16 9.86 8.17
C TYR A 98 6.50 10.83 9.15
N SER A 99 7.31 11.45 9.98
CA SER A 99 6.92 12.48 10.94
C SER A 99 8.11 13.42 11.16
N ASN A 100 7.89 14.53 11.88
CA ASN A 100 8.94 15.47 12.27
C ASN A 100 9.73 16.00 11.07
N ALA A 101 9.04 16.58 10.07
CA ALA A 101 9.66 17.08 8.84
C ALA A 101 10.49 15.99 8.13
N TYR A 102 9.93 14.77 8.05
CA TYR A 102 10.54 13.58 7.50
C TYR A 102 11.82 13.09 8.21
N GLN A 103 12.15 13.61 9.40
CA GLN A 103 13.34 13.20 10.15
C GLN A 103 13.10 11.99 11.06
N ALA A 104 11.84 11.57 11.23
CA ALA A 104 11.49 10.33 11.90
C ALA A 104 10.57 9.48 11.01
N ARG A 105 10.62 8.16 11.17
CA ARG A 105 9.73 7.23 10.46
C ARG A 105 9.34 6.03 11.31
N ALA A 106 8.09 5.62 11.18
CA ALA A 106 7.57 4.38 11.69
C ALA A 106 7.35 3.40 10.54
N ILE A 107 7.87 2.19 10.69
CA ILE A 107 7.82 1.12 9.71
C ILE A 107 7.13 -0.08 10.35
N VAL A 108 5.97 -0.45 9.83
CA VAL A 108 5.33 -1.72 10.20
C VAL A 108 5.43 -2.67 9.01
N ASP A 109 6.13 -3.78 9.22
CA ASP A 109 6.22 -4.86 8.25
C ASP A 109 5.22 -5.94 8.64
N PHE A 110 4.14 -6.01 7.89
CA PHE A 110 3.01 -6.86 8.23
C PHE A 110 3.25 -8.33 7.88
N GLU A 111 4.20 -8.64 7.00
CA GLU A 111 4.58 -10.00 6.65
C GLU A 111 5.62 -10.56 7.61
N ARG A 112 6.62 -9.75 7.98
CA ARG A 112 7.66 -10.15 8.93
C ARG A 112 7.28 -9.94 10.39
N GLY A 113 6.21 -9.20 10.66
CA GLY A 113 5.65 -9.06 12.00
C GLY A 113 6.48 -8.18 12.92
N TYR A 114 6.85 -6.97 12.51
CA TYR A 114 7.53 -6.03 13.41
C TYR A 114 7.11 -4.58 13.20
N LEU A 115 7.26 -3.78 14.25
CA LEU A 115 7.29 -2.32 14.23
C LEU A 115 8.73 -1.86 14.49
N GLN A 116 9.25 -1.01 13.61
CA GLN A 116 10.53 -0.33 13.77
C GLN A 116 10.31 1.18 13.67
N VAL A 117 10.85 1.93 14.61
CA VAL A 117 10.80 3.39 14.58
C VAL A 117 12.22 3.92 14.55
N GLU A 118 12.46 4.88 13.68
CA GLU A 118 13.78 5.43 13.41
C GLU A 118 13.74 6.95 13.39
N THR A 119 14.86 7.57 13.73
CA THR A 119 15.08 9.00 13.52
C THR A 119 16.51 9.29 13.11
N ILE A 120 16.65 10.33 12.29
CA ILE A 120 17.92 10.90 11.83
C ILE A 120 18.14 12.32 12.37
N ALA A 121 17.26 12.80 13.24
CA ALA A 121 17.37 14.11 13.86
C ALA A 121 18.67 14.24 14.64
N GLN A 122 19.26 15.44 14.60
CA GLN A 122 20.48 15.76 15.36
C GLN A 122 20.15 16.42 16.70
N ASP A 123 19.09 17.22 16.71
CA ASP A 123 18.57 17.88 17.90
C ASP A 123 17.56 16.96 18.57
N ASP A 124 17.81 16.66 19.84
CA ASP A 124 17.01 15.78 20.70
C ASP A 124 16.48 14.48 20.03
N PRO A 125 17.37 13.64 19.45
CA PRO A 125 16.96 12.44 18.73
C PRO A 125 16.18 11.44 19.59
N ILE A 126 16.41 11.43 20.90
CA ILE A 126 15.76 10.46 21.79
C ILE A 126 14.31 10.88 22.06
N GLU A 127 14.03 12.17 22.23
CA GLU A 127 12.66 12.65 22.35
C GLU A 127 11.85 12.45 21.08
N LEU A 128 12.40 12.83 19.92
CA LEU A 128 11.71 12.64 18.64
C LEU A 128 11.44 11.17 18.32
N LEU A 129 12.36 10.27 18.71
CA LEU A 129 12.12 8.84 18.60
C LEU A 129 10.99 8.36 19.53
N ARG A 130 10.90 8.92 20.75
CA ARG A 130 9.82 8.62 21.70
C ARG A 130 8.47 9.08 21.18
N GLU A 131 8.39 10.30 20.66
CA GLU A 131 7.15 10.85 20.09
C GLU A 131 6.69 10.01 18.90
N ALA A 132 7.59 9.70 17.96
CA ALA A 132 7.28 8.86 16.82
C ALA A 132 6.83 7.43 17.23
N LEU A 133 7.38 6.86 18.30
CA LEU A 133 6.91 5.59 18.86
C LEU A 133 5.48 5.67 19.39
N VAL A 134 5.17 6.73 20.15
CA VAL A 134 3.84 6.94 20.72
C VAL A 134 2.81 7.11 19.61
N VAL A 135 3.12 7.92 18.60
CA VAL A 135 2.26 8.12 17.43
C VAL A 135 2.05 6.80 16.69
N ALA A 136 3.12 6.05 16.40
CA ALA A 136 3.02 4.77 15.69
C ALA A 136 2.15 3.73 16.43
N LEU A 137 2.25 3.67 17.75
CA LEU A 137 1.47 2.75 18.59
C LEU A 137 0.00 3.13 18.70
N LEU A 138 -0.34 4.42 18.51
CA LEU A 138 -1.68 4.95 18.70
C LEU A 138 -2.36 5.39 17.40
N THR A 139 -1.66 5.30 16.27
CA THR A 139 -2.21 5.59 14.94
C THR A 139 -3.51 4.80 14.74
N PRO A 140 -4.62 5.48 14.40
CA PRO A 140 -5.94 4.86 14.34
C PRO A 140 -6.07 3.91 13.13
N ARG A 141 -7.13 3.08 13.15
CA ARG A 141 -7.46 2.13 12.07
C ARG A 141 -8.02 2.76 10.80
N ASN A 142 -8.63 3.93 10.92
CA ASN A 142 -9.29 4.60 9.81
C ASN A 142 -8.43 5.77 9.37
N LEU A 143 -7.40 5.48 8.58
CA LEU A 143 -6.53 6.51 8.02
C LEU A 143 -7.09 7.02 6.70
N THR A 144 -7.02 8.33 6.52
CA THR A 144 -7.18 8.99 5.24
C THR A 144 -5.92 8.83 4.40
N LEU A 145 -5.99 9.24 3.13
CA LEU A 145 -4.81 9.27 2.27
C LEU A 145 -3.75 10.27 2.72
N GLU A 146 -4.20 11.40 3.26
CA GLU A 146 -3.35 12.43 3.84
C GLU A 146 -2.55 11.84 5.01
N ASP A 147 -3.23 11.14 5.92
CA ASP A 147 -2.58 10.47 7.05
C ASP A 147 -1.47 9.49 6.62
N ILE A 148 -1.60 8.86 5.43
CA ILE A 148 -0.64 7.86 4.93
C ILE A 148 0.58 8.53 4.28
N PHE A 149 0.38 9.64 3.55
CA PHE A 149 1.41 10.21 2.67
C PHE A 149 2.02 11.53 3.16
N SER A 150 1.39 12.23 4.11
CA SER A 150 2.00 13.40 4.76
C SER A 150 2.90 13.02 5.92
N ASP A 151 3.58 14.01 6.51
CA ASP A 151 4.27 13.88 7.79
C ASP A 151 3.47 14.39 8.99
N ASP A 152 2.20 14.75 8.80
CA ASP A 152 1.31 15.19 9.88
C ASP A 152 0.95 14.05 10.83
N ASP A 153 0.77 14.39 12.11
CA ASP A 153 0.29 13.44 13.09
C ASP A 153 -1.20 13.12 12.87
N PRO A 154 -1.59 11.84 12.86
CA PRO A 154 -2.99 11.46 12.74
C PRO A 154 -3.77 11.90 13.99
N VAL A 155 -5.06 12.17 13.81
CA VAL A 155 -5.94 12.48 14.94
C VAL A 155 -6.07 11.24 15.84
N LEU A 156 -5.53 11.32 17.05
CA LEU A 156 -5.61 10.25 18.04
C LEU A 156 -6.99 10.22 18.71
N GLY A 157 -7.43 9.03 19.14
CA GLY A 157 -8.67 8.85 19.92
C GLY A 157 -9.49 7.63 19.55
N ASP A 158 -9.35 7.15 18.32
CA ASP A 158 -9.93 5.90 17.85
C ASP A 158 -9.06 4.68 18.22
N GLU A 159 -9.61 3.47 18.02
CA GLU A 159 -8.88 2.24 18.29
C GLU A 159 -7.64 2.12 17.38
N PRO A 160 -6.42 1.93 17.93
CA PRO A 160 -5.21 1.85 17.12
C PRO A 160 -5.19 0.64 16.17
N PHE A 161 -4.56 0.79 15.01
CA PHE A 161 -4.47 -0.32 14.05
C PHE A 161 -3.54 -1.44 14.55
N LEU A 162 -2.57 -1.11 15.39
CA LEU A 162 -1.70 -2.06 16.05
C LEU A 162 -2.31 -2.69 17.31
N TYR A 163 -3.53 -2.34 17.70
CA TYR A 163 -4.21 -3.01 18.81
C TYR A 163 -4.95 -4.28 18.32
N PRO A 164 -4.78 -5.47 18.93
CA PRO A 164 -3.87 -5.84 20.04
C PRO A 164 -2.59 -6.55 19.55
N GLN A 165 -2.05 -6.12 18.43
CA GLN A 165 -0.95 -6.74 17.69
C GLN A 165 0.44 -6.44 18.28
N VAL A 166 0.56 -5.37 19.08
CA VAL A 166 1.74 -5.05 19.88
C VAL A 166 1.37 -5.12 21.36
N LEU A 167 2.18 -5.83 22.13
CA LEU A 167 2.09 -5.90 23.58
C LEU A 167 3.27 -5.17 24.21
N ASP A 168 3.04 -4.51 25.34
CA ASP A 168 4.10 -3.88 26.10
C ASP A 168 4.91 -4.89 26.94
N GLN A 169 5.87 -4.41 27.73
CA GLN A 169 6.71 -5.24 28.60
C GLN A 169 5.94 -5.99 29.71
N ASP A 170 4.68 -5.63 29.97
CA ASP A 170 3.80 -6.34 30.90
C ASP A 170 2.89 -7.34 30.16
N ASN A 171 3.11 -7.55 28.86
CA ASN A 171 2.30 -8.37 27.97
C ASN A 171 0.85 -7.85 27.81
N GLU A 172 0.67 -6.52 27.92
CA GLU A 172 -0.62 -5.85 27.79
C GLU A 172 -0.74 -5.11 26.46
N ALA A 173 -1.92 -5.16 25.85
CA ALA A 173 -2.18 -4.49 24.59
C ALA A 173 -2.25 -2.97 24.76
N ILE A 174 -1.75 -2.25 23.76
CA ILE A 174 -1.55 -0.80 23.84
C ILE A 174 -2.68 -0.07 23.09
N ARG A 175 -3.44 0.74 23.83
CA ARG A 175 -4.49 1.62 23.26
C ARG A 175 -4.64 2.98 23.95
N TYR A 176 -3.77 3.26 24.91
CA TYR A 176 -3.81 4.48 25.71
C TYR A 176 -2.45 5.16 25.70
N GLU A 177 -2.47 6.49 25.64
CA GLU A 177 -1.25 7.29 25.55
C GLU A 177 -0.25 7.02 26.67
N TRP A 178 -0.71 6.96 27.92
CA TRP A 178 0.17 6.69 29.06
C TRP A 178 0.91 5.34 28.93
N ARG A 179 0.24 4.31 28.38
CA ARG A 179 0.84 2.98 28.20
C ARG A 179 1.81 2.99 27.01
N ALA A 180 1.43 3.66 25.92
CA ALA A 180 2.31 3.85 24.76
C ALA A 180 3.59 4.60 25.15
N ARG A 181 3.50 5.69 25.92
CA ARG A 181 4.67 6.44 26.42
C ARG A 181 5.56 5.58 27.32
N ARG A 182 4.97 4.86 28.28
CA ARG A 182 5.71 3.94 29.15
C ARG A 182 6.43 2.84 28.36
N PHE A 183 5.79 2.29 27.34
CA PHE A 183 6.42 1.27 26.49
C PHE A 183 7.51 1.86 25.59
N ALA A 184 7.32 3.08 25.06
CA ALA A 184 8.35 3.80 24.31
C ALA A 184 9.60 4.04 25.16
N ASP A 185 9.45 4.49 26.41
CA ASP A 185 10.56 4.64 27.36
C ASP A 185 11.28 3.32 27.64
N TYR A 186 10.51 2.24 27.80
CA TYR A 186 11.07 0.90 27.97
C TYR A 186 11.90 0.48 26.75
N LEU A 187 11.37 0.63 25.53
CA LEU A 187 12.07 0.26 24.29
C LEU A 187 13.33 1.10 24.08
N ILE A 188 13.28 2.41 24.34
CA ILE A 188 14.44 3.29 24.25
C ILE A 188 15.52 2.87 25.26
N THR A 189 15.13 2.53 26.49
CA THR A 189 16.08 2.13 27.53
C THR A 189 16.75 0.77 27.22
N HIS A 190 16.02 -0.19 26.67
CA HIS A 190 16.48 -1.58 26.57
C HIS A 190 16.85 -2.04 25.15
N SER A 191 16.38 -1.33 24.11
CA SER A 191 16.46 -1.78 22.72
C SER A 191 16.92 -0.71 21.74
N LEU A 192 17.30 0.48 22.21
CA LEU A 192 17.86 1.52 21.36
C LEU A 192 19.15 1.04 20.69
N ARG A 193 19.19 1.22 19.37
CA ARG A 193 20.36 0.96 18.53
C ARG A 193 20.66 2.19 17.68
N SER A 194 21.87 2.21 17.13
CA SER A 194 22.23 3.21 16.12
C SER A 194 23.00 2.55 14.98
N ARG A 195 22.85 3.13 13.79
CA ARG A 195 23.69 2.82 12.63
C ARG A 195 24.16 4.11 11.96
N ASN A 196 25.28 4.05 11.25
CA ASN A 196 25.73 5.14 10.39
C ASN A 196 25.42 4.75 8.94
N SER A 197 24.82 5.68 8.18
CA SER A 197 24.55 5.52 6.75
C SER A 197 24.77 6.86 6.04
N ASP A 198 25.49 6.86 4.92
CA ASP A 198 25.85 8.08 4.17
C ASP A 198 26.33 9.26 5.05
N GLY A 199 27.15 8.98 6.07
CA GLY A 199 27.68 9.98 6.99
C GLY A 199 26.70 10.52 8.03
N ARG A 200 25.47 10.00 8.07
CA ARG A 200 24.41 10.36 9.02
C ARG A 200 24.26 9.28 10.08
N ARG A 201 23.92 9.67 11.31
CA ARG A 201 23.65 8.74 12.42
C ARG A 201 22.15 8.54 12.57
N ILE A 202 21.70 7.30 12.48
CA ILE A 202 20.30 6.92 12.61
C ILE A 202 20.12 6.20 13.95
N HIS A 203 19.18 6.66 14.76
CA HIS A 203 18.74 6.02 16.00
C HIS A 203 17.46 5.24 15.73
N PHE A 204 17.36 4.02 16.26
CA PHE A 204 16.17 3.20 16.04
C PHE A 204 15.89 2.25 17.19
N VAL A 205 14.62 1.91 17.33
CA VAL A 205 14.14 0.79 18.16
C VAL A 205 13.27 -0.12 17.31
N ARG A 206 13.18 -1.38 17.71
CA ARG A 206 12.31 -2.36 17.08
C ARG A 206 11.60 -3.18 18.15
N THR A 207 10.34 -3.50 17.90
CA THR A 207 9.55 -4.47 18.65
C THR A 207 8.82 -5.38 17.66
N ASP A 208 8.65 -6.64 18.02
CA ASP A 208 7.93 -7.59 17.18
C ASP A 208 6.42 -7.50 17.46
N LEU A 209 5.62 -7.74 16.43
CA LEU A 209 4.20 -7.98 16.60
C LEU A 209 4.01 -9.37 17.24
N VAL A 210 2.88 -9.61 17.88
CA VAL A 210 2.50 -10.94 18.40
C VAL A 210 2.54 -12.00 17.30
N ASP A 211 2.92 -13.24 17.63
CA ASP A 211 3.08 -14.33 16.65
C ASP A 211 1.84 -14.57 15.78
N ASN A 212 0.65 -14.36 16.34
CA ASN A 212 -0.63 -14.53 15.64
C ASN A 212 -1.17 -13.25 14.99
N HIS A 213 -0.34 -12.22 14.75
CA HIS A 213 -0.79 -10.93 14.21
C HIS A 213 -1.55 -11.04 12.88
N LEU A 214 -1.15 -11.95 11.98
CA LEU A 214 -1.87 -12.17 10.71
C LEU A 214 -3.26 -12.74 10.96
N HIS A 215 -3.42 -13.60 11.98
CA HIS A 215 -4.73 -14.13 12.36
C HIS A 215 -5.61 -13.04 12.99
N LEU A 216 -5.06 -12.15 13.82
CA LEU A 216 -5.80 -11.01 14.36
C LEU A 216 -6.31 -10.10 13.23
N ARG A 217 -5.48 -9.82 12.22
CA ARG A 217 -5.90 -9.04 11.04
C ARG A 217 -6.92 -9.78 10.17
N GLN A 218 -6.78 -11.09 10.00
CA GLN A 218 -7.80 -11.91 9.34
C GLN A 218 -9.17 -11.75 10.03
N LEU A 219 -9.21 -11.80 11.37
CA LEU A 219 -10.46 -11.61 12.13
C LEU A 219 -11.01 -10.19 11.95
N GLN A 220 -10.13 -9.18 11.94
CA GLN A 220 -10.52 -7.77 11.73
C GLN A 220 -11.31 -7.56 10.42
N PHE A 221 -10.96 -8.26 9.35
CA PHE A 221 -11.62 -8.11 8.04
C PHE A 221 -12.65 -9.21 7.74
N SER A 222 -13.00 -10.02 8.74
CA SER A 222 -13.82 -11.22 8.52
C SER A 222 -15.24 -10.93 8.05
N ASP A 223 -15.88 -9.89 8.59
CA ASP A 223 -17.24 -9.50 8.18
C ASP A 223 -17.30 -9.13 6.69
N SER A 224 -16.37 -8.31 6.22
CA SER A 224 -16.26 -7.92 4.81
C SER A 224 -16.02 -9.13 3.92
N VAL A 225 -15.04 -9.98 4.28
CA VAL A 225 -14.71 -11.18 3.49
C VAL A 225 -15.91 -12.14 3.43
N LEU A 226 -16.53 -12.47 4.56
CA LEU A 226 -17.66 -13.40 4.60
C LEU A 226 -18.91 -12.84 3.90
N ARG A 227 -19.12 -11.52 3.91
CA ARG A 227 -20.21 -10.88 3.17
C ARG A 227 -19.99 -11.00 1.66
N TYR A 228 -18.85 -10.51 1.15
CA TYR A 228 -18.62 -10.47 -0.29
C TYR A 228 -18.32 -11.84 -0.88
N SER A 229 -17.76 -12.78 -0.11
CA SER A 229 -17.70 -14.19 -0.49
C SER A 229 -19.06 -14.80 -0.76
N ARG A 230 -20.06 -14.50 0.07
CA ARG A 230 -21.44 -14.98 -0.13
C ARG A 230 -22.10 -14.29 -1.32
N GLU A 231 -21.94 -12.98 -1.44
CA GLU A 231 -22.50 -12.18 -2.54
C GLU A 231 -22.01 -12.66 -3.90
N TYR A 232 -20.70 -12.88 -4.03
CA TYR A 232 -20.06 -13.23 -5.29
C TYR A 232 -19.85 -14.73 -5.50
N ASN A 233 -20.28 -15.58 -4.57
CA ASN A 233 -20.06 -17.01 -4.58
C ASN A 233 -18.57 -17.39 -4.78
N ILE A 234 -17.69 -16.69 -4.05
CA ILE A 234 -16.25 -16.95 -4.02
C ILE A 234 -15.90 -17.50 -2.64
N ALA A 235 -15.18 -18.62 -2.58
CA ALA A 235 -14.78 -19.24 -1.32
C ALA A 235 -14.01 -18.23 -0.42
N PRO A 236 -14.40 -18.04 0.85
CA PRO A 236 -13.68 -17.16 1.78
C PRO A 236 -12.20 -17.48 1.89
N SER A 237 -11.85 -18.78 1.81
CA SER A 237 -10.46 -19.24 1.83
C SER A 237 -9.61 -18.66 0.70
N LEU A 238 -10.19 -18.49 -0.49
CA LEU A 238 -9.52 -17.85 -1.61
C LEU A 238 -9.36 -16.34 -1.40
N VAL A 239 -10.39 -15.67 -0.89
CA VAL A 239 -10.33 -14.22 -0.63
C VAL A 239 -9.25 -13.91 0.42
N TYR A 240 -9.23 -14.65 1.53
CA TYR A 240 -8.17 -14.51 2.54
C TYR A 240 -6.78 -14.82 1.99
N ALA A 241 -6.63 -15.87 1.19
CA ALA A 241 -5.36 -16.22 0.57
C ALA A 241 -4.85 -15.11 -0.36
N VAL A 242 -5.74 -14.49 -1.14
CA VAL A 242 -5.40 -13.33 -1.98
C VAL A 242 -4.98 -12.15 -1.10
N ILE A 243 -5.78 -11.76 -0.09
CA ILE A 243 -5.44 -10.64 0.80
C ILE A 243 -4.08 -10.84 1.49
N GLU A 244 -3.79 -12.04 2.00
CA GLU A 244 -2.50 -12.33 2.63
C GLU A 244 -1.32 -12.18 1.66
N ILE A 245 -1.45 -12.73 0.45
CA ILE A 245 -0.36 -12.67 -0.54
C ILE A 245 -0.17 -11.27 -1.10
N GLU A 246 -1.26 -10.53 -1.33
CA GLU A 246 -1.23 -9.16 -1.85
C GLU A 246 -0.68 -8.18 -0.82
N SER A 247 -1.26 -8.15 0.39
CA SER A 247 -1.01 -7.05 1.34
C SER A 247 -0.58 -7.50 2.74
N ALA A 248 -0.56 -8.80 3.03
CA ALA A 248 -0.43 -9.30 4.41
C ALA A 248 -1.46 -8.64 5.37
N PHE A 249 -2.66 -8.39 4.85
CA PHE A 249 -3.75 -7.66 5.50
C PHE A 249 -3.45 -6.19 5.84
N ASN A 250 -2.57 -5.55 5.08
CA ASN A 250 -2.34 -4.10 5.15
C ASN A 250 -3.46 -3.34 4.42
N PRO A 251 -4.35 -2.60 5.13
CA PRO A 251 -5.39 -1.82 4.45
C PRO A 251 -4.83 -0.59 3.71
N TYR A 252 -3.60 -0.17 4.03
CA TYR A 252 -2.91 1.00 3.47
C TYR A 252 -1.95 0.62 2.34
N ALA A 253 -2.06 -0.61 1.84
CA ALA A 253 -1.17 -1.18 0.84
C ALA A 253 -1.20 -0.39 -0.46
N VAL A 254 -0.01 -0.04 -0.96
CA VAL A 254 0.18 0.62 -2.25
C VAL A 254 1.28 -0.08 -3.05
N SER A 255 1.12 -0.13 -4.37
CA SER A 255 2.16 -0.65 -5.26
C SER A 255 2.61 0.38 -6.29
N HIS A 256 3.81 0.15 -6.82
CA HIS A 256 4.35 0.88 -7.97
C HIS A 256 3.53 0.65 -9.25
N ALA A 257 2.70 -0.39 -9.29
CA ALA A 257 1.76 -0.67 -10.37
C ALA A 257 0.38 0.00 -10.17
N ASN A 258 0.26 0.92 -9.20
CA ASN A 258 -0.98 1.62 -8.84
C ASN A 258 -2.09 0.71 -8.28
N ALA A 259 -1.72 -0.42 -7.70
CA ALA A 259 -2.64 -1.30 -6.99
C ALA A 259 -2.81 -0.81 -5.53
N LEU A 260 -4.03 -0.87 -5.01
CA LEU A 260 -4.42 -0.22 -3.75
C LEU A 260 -5.18 -1.15 -2.82
N GLY A 261 -4.93 -0.99 -1.52
CA GLY A 261 -5.66 -1.63 -0.42
C GLY A 261 -5.44 -3.14 -0.29
N LEU A 262 -6.26 -3.76 0.56
CA LEU A 262 -6.12 -5.15 1.01
C LEU A 262 -5.93 -6.18 -0.11
N MET A 263 -6.71 -6.05 -1.18
CA MET A 263 -6.74 -6.96 -2.32
C MET A 263 -5.96 -6.41 -3.53
N GLN A 264 -5.22 -5.31 -3.36
CA GLN A 264 -4.38 -4.69 -4.41
C GLN A 264 -5.15 -4.48 -5.72
N VAL A 265 -6.25 -3.74 -5.64
CA VAL A 265 -7.08 -3.41 -6.79
C VAL A 265 -6.46 -2.25 -7.56
N VAL A 266 -6.28 -2.41 -8.88
CA VAL A 266 -5.92 -1.32 -9.78
C VAL A 266 -7.20 -0.66 -10.31
N PRO A 267 -7.42 0.67 -10.07
CA PRO A 267 -8.65 1.35 -10.47
C PRO A 267 -8.97 1.18 -11.96
N ALA A 268 -8.00 1.48 -12.82
CA ALA A 268 -8.18 1.54 -14.28
C ALA A 268 -8.39 0.19 -14.96
N THR A 269 -8.21 -0.93 -14.25
CA THR A 269 -8.41 -2.28 -14.80
C THR A 269 -9.47 -3.03 -14.01
N ALA A 270 -9.09 -3.76 -12.95
CA ALA A 270 -9.99 -4.57 -12.14
C ALA A 270 -11.12 -3.72 -11.52
N GLY A 271 -10.81 -2.51 -11.06
CA GLY A 271 -11.80 -1.58 -10.49
C GLY A 271 -12.87 -1.20 -11.50
N ARG A 272 -12.47 -0.71 -12.68
CA ARG A 272 -13.35 -0.36 -13.79
C ARG A 272 -14.20 -1.55 -14.25
N ASP A 273 -13.58 -2.71 -14.42
CA ASP A 273 -14.28 -3.92 -14.84
C ASP A 273 -15.42 -4.28 -13.90
N VAL A 274 -15.18 -4.21 -12.58
CA VAL A 274 -16.22 -4.47 -11.57
C VAL A 274 -17.27 -3.37 -11.55
N PHE A 275 -16.87 -2.11 -11.69
CA PHE A 275 -17.80 -0.98 -11.77
C PHE A 275 -18.79 -1.15 -12.91
N GLU A 276 -18.30 -1.36 -14.12
CA GLU A 276 -19.13 -1.42 -15.32
C GLU A 276 -19.93 -2.73 -15.40
N ARG A 277 -19.32 -3.87 -15.06
CA ARG A 277 -19.92 -5.20 -15.32
C ARG A 277 -20.68 -5.78 -14.14
N VAL A 278 -20.37 -5.36 -12.92
CA VAL A 278 -20.97 -5.91 -11.69
C VAL A 278 -21.83 -4.85 -10.99
N LYS A 279 -21.31 -3.63 -10.84
CA LYS A 279 -22.02 -2.55 -10.12
C LYS A 279 -22.94 -1.73 -11.02
N GLY A 280 -22.77 -1.80 -12.34
CA GLY A 280 -23.54 -0.99 -13.30
C GLY A 280 -23.28 0.51 -13.15
N ILE A 281 -22.06 0.87 -12.74
CA ILE A 281 -21.60 2.25 -12.54
C ILE A 281 -20.56 2.54 -13.61
N ASP A 282 -20.75 3.60 -14.38
CA ASP A 282 -19.77 4.03 -15.37
C ASP A 282 -18.49 4.55 -14.70
N GLY A 283 -17.33 4.21 -15.27
CA GLY A 283 -16.03 4.65 -14.80
C GLY A 283 -15.37 3.67 -13.83
N GLU A 284 -14.55 4.19 -12.91
CA GLU A 284 -13.72 3.41 -12.02
C GLU A 284 -13.78 3.92 -10.58
N PRO A 285 -13.49 3.07 -9.57
CA PRO A 285 -13.44 3.52 -8.19
C PRO A 285 -12.37 4.56 -7.97
N THR A 286 -12.67 5.55 -7.14
CA THR A 286 -11.66 6.51 -6.67
C THR A 286 -10.64 5.82 -5.77
N ARG A 287 -9.45 6.41 -5.66
CA ARG A 287 -8.38 5.91 -4.78
C ARG A 287 -8.85 5.87 -3.32
N GLN A 288 -9.51 6.93 -2.86
CA GLN A 288 -10.09 7.03 -1.50
C GLN A 288 -11.00 5.85 -1.20
N GLN A 289 -11.89 5.50 -2.12
CA GLN A 289 -12.77 4.34 -1.95
C GLN A 289 -11.97 3.05 -1.81
N LEU A 290 -10.89 2.87 -2.58
CA LEU A 290 -10.06 1.65 -2.50
C LEU A 290 -9.19 1.54 -1.24
N PHE A 291 -8.98 2.61 -0.49
CA PHE A 291 -8.37 2.54 0.85
C PHE A 291 -9.37 2.18 1.96
N VAL A 292 -10.68 2.27 1.68
CA VAL A 292 -11.69 1.72 2.59
C VAL A 292 -11.67 0.21 2.47
N ALA A 293 -11.15 -0.46 3.51
CA ALA A 293 -10.95 -1.91 3.55
C ALA A 293 -12.18 -2.69 3.08
N ASP A 294 -13.37 -2.34 3.56
CA ASP A 294 -14.61 -3.01 3.19
C ASP A 294 -14.90 -2.91 1.68
N PHE A 295 -14.81 -1.70 1.13
CA PHE A 295 -15.03 -1.45 -0.29
C PHE A 295 -13.94 -2.13 -1.14
N ASN A 296 -12.70 -2.17 -0.66
CA ASN A 296 -11.61 -2.85 -1.35
C ASN A 296 -11.88 -4.37 -1.47
N VAL A 297 -12.37 -5.00 -0.40
CA VAL A 297 -12.74 -6.42 -0.40
C VAL A 297 -13.94 -6.68 -1.33
N ASP A 298 -14.91 -5.77 -1.38
CA ASP A 298 -16.02 -5.82 -2.35
C ASP A 298 -15.48 -5.89 -3.78
N ILE A 299 -14.69 -4.89 -4.19
CA ILE A 299 -14.20 -4.78 -5.56
C ILE A 299 -13.24 -5.92 -5.92
N GLY A 300 -12.30 -6.27 -5.05
CA GLY A 300 -11.36 -7.38 -5.29
C GLY A 300 -12.09 -8.73 -5.41
N THR A 301 -13.11 -8.97 -4.59
CA THR A 301 -13.91 -10.21 -4.68
C THR A 301 -14.81 -10.20 -5.91
N GLY A 302 -15.39 -9.05 -6.28
CA GLY A 302 -16.13 -8.86 -7.53
C GLY A 302 -15.26 -9.14 -8.77
N TYR A 303 -13.97 -8.80 -8.73
CA TYR A 303 -13.05 -9.11 -9.82
C TYR A 303 -12.74 -10.62 -9.90
N LEU A 304 -12.55 -11.30 -8.76
CA LEU A 304 -12.48 -12.77 -8.73
C LEU A 304 -13.73 -13.44 -9.32
N TYR A 305 -14.91 -12.84 -9.10
CA TYR A 305 -16.16 -13.29 -9.72
C TYR A 305 -16.16 -13.10 -11.24
N LEU A 306 -15.75 -11.94 -11.75
CA LEU A 306 -15.63 -11.72 -13.20
C LEU A 306 -14.66 -12.70 -13.85
N LEU A 307 -13.52 -12.95 -13.21
CA LEU A 307 -12.56 -13.96 -13.67
C LEU A 307 -13.22 -15.35 -13.77
N ASP A 308 -14.00 -15.75 -12.76
CA ASP A 308 -14.64 -17.07 -12.74
C ASP A 308 -15.80 -17.20 -13.75
N GLN A 309 -16.69 -16.21 -13.80
CA GLN A 309 -18.00 -16.29 -14.45
C GLN A 309 -18.02 -15.70 -15.86
N VAL A 310 -17.10 -14.79 -16.18
CA VAL A 310 -17.03 -14.14 -17.50
C VAL A 310 -15.80 -14.61 -18.26
N TYR A 311 -14.62 -14.42 -17.68
CA TYR A 311 -13.37 -14.62 -18.43
C TYR A 311 -12.95 -16.08 -18.56
N LEU A 312 -13.17 -16.90 -17.54
CA LEU A 312 -12.66 -18.28 -17.46
C LEU A 312 -13.78 -19.33 -17.42
N ASN A 313 -15.04 -18.94 -17.63
CA ASN A 313 -16.21 -19.81 -17.51
C ASN A 313 -16.21 -21.03 -18.46
N ARG A 314 -15.44 -20.96 -19.56
CA ARG A 314 -15.27 -22.06 -20.52
C ARG A 314 -14.25 -23.13 -20.07
N ILE A 315 -13.54 -22.91 -18.95
CA ILE A 315 -12.70 -23.93 -18.31
C ILE A 315 -13.60 -24.84 -17.48
N ARG A 316 -13.75 -26.10 -17.91
CA ARG A 316 -14.75 -27.03 -17.38
C ARG A 316 -14.39 -27.59 -16.01
N ASN A 317 -13.13 -27.98 -15.81
CA ASN A 317 -12.67 -28.51 -14.53
C ASN A 317 -12.59 -27.38 -13.49
N PRO A 318 -13.34 -27.44 -12.37
CA PRO A 318 -13.37 -26.35 -11.39
C PRO A 318 -12.02 -26.05 -10.75
N GLN A 319 -11.18 -27.08 -10.52
CA GLN A 319 -9.85 -26.90 -9.95
C GLN A 319 -8.90 -26.26 -10.97
N SER A 320 -8.94 -26.67 -12.25
CA SER A 320 -8.21 -25.99 -13.32
C SER A 320 -8.62 -24.52 -13.44
N ARG A 321 -9.93 -24.24 -13.33
CA ARG A 321 -10.46 -22.87 -13.36
C ARG A 321 -10.00 -22.06 -12.14
N GLN A 322 -9.91 -22.67 -10.97
CA GLN A 322 -9.37 -22.02 -9.77
C GLN A 322 -7.90 -21.62 -9.94
N TRP A 323 -7.05 -22.50 -10.49
CA TRP A 323 -5.64 -22.14 -10.78
C TRP A 323 -5.51 -21.05 -11.84
N ALA A 324 -6.31 -21.13 -12.90
CA ALA A 324 -6.38 -20.09 -13.92
C ALA A 324 -6.85 -18.75 -13.32
N LYS A 325 -7.83 -18.76 -12.42
CA LYS A 325 -8.36 -17.56 -11.74
C LYS A 325 -7.30 -16.89 -10.87
N ILE A 326 -6.60 -17.66 -10.03
CA ILE A 326 -5.49 -17.14 -9.21
C ILE A 326 -4.40 -16.55 -10.10
N SER A 327 -4.01 -17.25 -11.16
CA SER A 327 -3.00 -16.74 -12.10
C SER A 327 -3.47 -15.50 -12.84
N ALA A 328 -4.76 -15.42 -13.20
CA ALA A 328 -5.33 -14.28 -13.92
C ALA A 328 -5.54 -13.06 -13.03
N TYR A 329 -5.70 -13.24 -11.71
CA TYR A 329 -5.81 -12.14 -10.77
C TYR A 329 -4.55 -11.26 -10.78
N ASN A 330 -3.37 -11.89 -10.70
CA ASN A 330 -2.08 -11.18 -10.78
C ASN A 330 -1.63 -10.92 -12.23
N GLY A 331 -1.75 -11.91 -13.13
CA GLY A 331 -1.16 -11.85 -14.48
C GLY A 331 -2.12 -11.48 -15.62
N GLY A 332 -3.42 -11.40 -15.36
CA GLY A 332 -4.46 -11.18 -16.37
C GLY A 332 -4.85 -12.44 -17.17
N ALA A 333 -6.15 -12.59 -17.48
CA ALA A 333 -6.69 -13.78 -18.17
C ALA A 333 -6.10 -14.02 -19.57
N GLY A 334 -5.74 -12.94 -20.28
CA GLY A 334 -5.09 -13.06 -21.60
C GLY A 334 -3.72 -13.76 -21.52
N ASN A 335 -2.93 -13.50 -20.48
CA ASN A 335 -1.63 -14.14 -20.29
C ASN A 335 -1.77 -15.59 -19.84
N VAL A 336 -2.81 -15.89 -19.05
CA VAL A 336 -3.21 -17.27 -18.77
C VAL A 336 -3.46 -18.01 -20.08
N PHE A 337 -4.31 -17.51 -20.98
CA PHE A 337 -4.56 -18.21 -22.25
C PHE A 337 -3.33 -18.32 -23.15
N ARG A 338 -2.50 -17.27 -23.22
CA ARG A 338 -1.23 -17.29 -23.97
C ARG A 338 -0.27 -18.40 -23.49
N THR A 339 -0.39 -18.82 -22.24
CA THR A 339 0.40 -19.93 -21.67
C THR A 339 0.01 -21.30 -22.25
N PHE A 340 -1.19 -21.44 -22.83
CA PHE A 340 -1.72 -22.72 -23.34
C PHE A 340 -1.94 -22.75 -24.86
N GLY A 341 -1.91 -21.61 -25.56
CA GLY A 341 -2.06 -21.57 -27.00
C GLY A 341 -1.95 -20.17 -27.59
N SER A 342 -1.86 -20.06 -28.92
CA SER A 342 -1.74 -18.77 -29.62
C SER A 342 -3.09 -18.06 -29.80
N SER A 343 -4.20 -18.75 -29.54
CA SER A 343 -5.56 -18.19 -29.51
C SER A 343 -6.32 -18.69 -28.28
N SER A 344 -7.33 -17.93 -27.85
CA SER A 344 -8.19 -18.32 -26.72
C SER A 344 -8.87 -19.68 -26.93
N GLU A 345 -9.24 -20.01 -28.17
CA GLU A 345 -9.89 -21.29 -28.47
C GLU A 345 -8.92 -22.47 -28.34
N GLN A 346 -7.68 -22.33 -28.83
CA GLN A 346 -6.65 -23.34 -28.64
C GLN A 346 -6.30 -23.51 -27.16
N ALA A 347 -6.12 -22.40 -26.45
CA ALA A 347 -5.84 -22.40 -25.02
C ALA A 347 -6.93 -23.14 -24.23
N LEU A 348 -8.21 -22.85 -24.49
CA LEU A 348 -9.33 -23.52 -23.83
C LEU A 348 -9.40 -25.02 -24.16
N ASN A 349 -9.16 -25.40 -25.41
CA ASN A 349 -9.12 -26.81 -25.81
C ASN A 349 -7.98 -27.56 -25.11
N GLU A 350 -6.82 -26.93 -24.97
CA GLU A 350 -5.68 -27.51 -24.25
C GLU A 350 -5.96 -27.61 -22.75
N ILE A 351 -6.39 -26.53 -22.10
CA ILE A 351 -6.70 -26.52 -20.66
C ILE A 351 -7.73 -27.59 -20.31
N ASN A 352 -8.77 -27.76 -21.14
CA ASN A 352 -9.84 -28.73 -20.91
C ASN A 352 -9.43 -30.20 -21.17
N ARG A 353 -8.27 -30.45 -21.78
CA ARG A 353 -7.70 -31.80 -21.94
C ARG A 353 -6.77 -32.19 -20.79
N LEU A 354 -6.18 -31.20 -20.12
CA LEU A 354 -5.23 -31.41 -19.04
C LEU A 354 -5.93 -31.69 -17.70
N THR A 355 -5.24 -32.40 -16.82
CA THR A 355 -5.63 -32.48 -15.40
C THR A 355 -5.40 -31.14 -14.70
N SER A 356 -6.07 -30.89 -13.58
CA SER A 356 -5.88 -29.66 -12.80
C SER A 356 -4.44 -29.45 -12.33
N GLU A 357 -3.74 -30.53 -11.96
CA GLU A 357 -2.32 -30.45 -11.59
C GLU A 357 -1.44 -30.12 -12.81
N GLN A 358 -1.72 -30.67 -13.99
CA GLN A 358 -0.99 -30.30 -15.22
C GLN A 358 -1.21 -28.82 -15.60
N VAL A 359 -2.43 -28.31 -15.43
CA VAL A 359 -2.74 -26.87 -15.62
C VAL A 359 -1.93 -26.03 -14.64
N TYR A 360 -1.93 -26.38 -13.35
CA TYR A 360 -1.13 -25.70 -12.33
C TYR A 360 0.35 -25.70 -12.68
N GLN A 361 0.93 -26.86 -12.99
CA GLN A 361 2.35 -26.99 -13.31
C GLN A 361 2.73 -26.18 -14.54
N ARG A 362 1.89 -26.18 -15.58
CA ARG A 362 2.14 -25.37 -16.77
C ARG A 362 2.11 -23.88 -16.47
N LEU A 363 1.14 -23.40 -15.67
CA LEU A 363 1.11 -22.01 -15.22
C LEU A 363 2.38 -21.65 -14.43
N VAL A 364 2.76 -22.47 -13.45
CA VAL A 364 3.95 -22.24 -12.60
C VAL A 364 5.27 -22.31 -13.37
N GLN A 365 5.34 -23.01 -14.49
CA GLN A 365 6.59 -23.20 -15.26
C GLN A 365 6.68 -22.29 -16.48
N GLN A 366 5.54 -21.97 -17.12
CA GLN A 366 5.51 -21.40 -18.47
C GLN A 366 4.75 -20.08 -18.57
N HIS A 367 4.05 -19.62 -17.53
CA HIS A 367 3.41 -18.30 -17.56
C HIS A 367 4.47 -17.22 -17.85
N PRO A 368 4.20 -16.24 -18.74
CA PRO A 368 5.23 -15.30 -19.21
C PRO A 368 5.88 -14.48 -18.08
N PHE A 369 5.12 -14.14 -17.04
CA PHE A 369 5.62 -13.34 -15.91
C PHE A 369 6.08 -14.22 -14.75
N ALA A 370 7.33 -14.03 -14.32
CA ALA A 370 7.90 -14.73 -13.16
C ALA A 370 7.16 -14.41 -11.86
N GLU A 371 6.72 -13.17 -11.72
CA GLU A 371 5.89 -12.73 -10.59
C GLU A 371 4.62 -13.57 -10.46
N THR A 372 3.87 -13.74 -11.55
CA THR A 372 2.64 -14.55 -11.54
C THR A 372 2.90 -16.03 -11.25
N ARG A 373 4.02 -16.58 -11.71
CA ARG A 373 4.41 -17.96 -11.38
C ARG A 373 4.62 -18.12 -9.88
N ASN A 374 5.37 -17.19 -9.28
CA ASN A 374 5.61 -17.16 -7.83
C ASN A 374 4.31 -16.89 -7.05
N TYR A 375 3.45 -15.98 -7.54
CA TYR A 375 2.16 -15.65 -6.94
C TYR A 375 1.27 -16.89 -6.82
N LEU A 376 1.13 -17.65 -7.91
CA LEU A 376 0.31 -18.87 -7.91
C LEU A 376 0.82 -19.91 -6.91
N GLN A 377 2.15 -20.08 -6.79
CA GLN A 377 2.75 -20.96 -5.78
C GLN A 377 2.47 -20.49 -4.35
N LYS A 378 2.63 -19.18 -4.08
CA LYS A 378 2.37 -18.57 -2.76
C LYS A 378 0.92 -18.74 -2.34
N VAL A 379 -0.03 -18.41 -3.23
CA VAL A 379 -1.47 -18.56 -2.95
C VAL A 379 -1.82 -20.03 -2.69
N ARG A 380 -1.30 -20.98 -3.50
CA ARG A 380 -1.50 -22.42 -3.26
C ARG A 380 -0.96 -22.84 -1.88
N GLY A 381 0.18 -22.28 -1.46
CA GLY A 381 0.79 -22.58 -0.17
C GLY A 381 -0.05 -22.14 1.03
N VAL A 382 -0.71 -20.98 0.94
CA VAL A 382 -1.50 -20.42 2.06
C VAL A 382 -2.97 -20.84 2.07
N LEU A 383 -3.53 -21.27 0.94
CA LEU A 383 -4.94 -21.73 0.86
C LEU A 383 -5.37 -22.71 1.97
N PRO A 384 -4.58 -23.74 2.35
CA PRO A 384 -4.95 -24.68 3.41
C PRO A 384 -5.13 -24.03 4.79
N LYS A 385 -4.49 -22.88 5.05
CA LYS A 385 -4.62 -22.11 6.30
C LYS A 385 -6.06 -21.63 6.54
N TYR A 386 -6.79 -21.36 5.45
CA TYR A 386 -8.12 -20.75 5.49
C TYR A 386 -9.26 -21.71 5.11
N SER A 387 -8.92 -22.97 4.85
CA SER A 387 -9.90 -23.99 4.44
C SER A 387 -10.45 -24.80 5.63
N GLN A 388 -10.03 -24.46 6.85
CA GLN A 388 -10.35 -25.16 8.10
C GLN A 388 -11.42 -24.44 8.90
#